data_AF-A0A7H0LFZ5-F1
#
_entry.id   AF-A0A7H0LFZ5-F1
#
_cell.length_a   1.000
_cell.length_b   1.000
_cell.length_c   1.000
_cell.angle_alpha   90.00
_cell.angle_beta   90.00
_cell.angle_gamma   90.00
#
_symmetry.space_group_name_H-M   'P 1'
#
loop_
_entity.id
_entity.type
_entity.pdbx_description
1 polymer ?
#
loop_
_entity_poly.entity_id
_entity_poly.type
_entity_poly.pdbx_seq_one_letter_code
_entity_poly.pdbx_strand_id
1 'polypeptide(L)'
;MTSAAEAILALVDSARGTRPQSLDDREVEEVLNIALALLVELSVSNDRIDRLERIVAAQGGITTETLRDIRYDGAEADQRQQAMEALLARVLRILIDPRVPTDGRPARG
;
A
#
# COMPACT_ATOMS: atom_id res chain seq x y z
N MET A 1 16.56 -30.72 1.93
CA MET A 1 15.23 -31.32 2.13
C MET A 1 14.23 -30.23 1.81
N THR A 2 13.44 -30.38 0.74
CA THR A 2 12.42 -29.41 0.34
C THR A 2 11.37 -29.31 1.44
N SER A 3 11.00 -28.08 1.83
CA SER A 3 10.01 -27.87 2.87
C SER A 3 8.61 -28.31 2.39
N ALA A 4 7.72 -28.65 3.32
CA ALA A 4 6.32 -28.95 2.97
C ALA A 4 5.65 -27.76 2.26
N ALA A 5 6.04 -26.52 2.58
CA ALA A 5 5.55 -25.31 1.93
C ALA A 5 5.98 -25.25 0.46
N GLU A 6 7.24 -25.55 0.15
CA GLU A 6 7.74 -25.60 -1.23
C GLU A 6 7.06 -26.72 -2.05
N ALA A 7 6.80 -27.89 -1.44
CA ALA A 7 6.09 -28.98 -2.11
C ALA A 7 4.64 -28.61 -2.45
N ILE A 8 3.95 -27.90 -1.55
CA ILE A 8 2.59 -27.40 -1.78
C ILE A 8 2.60 -26.34 -2.88
N LEU A 9 3.56 -25.41 -2.88
CA LEU A 9 3.69 -24.39 -3.92
C LEU A 9 3.91 -25.01 -5.30
N ALA A 10 4.81 -25.98 -5.43
CA ALA A 10 5.04 -26.70 -6.69
C ALA A 10 3.81 -27.49 -7.18
N LEU A 11 3.05 -28.11 -6.27
CA LEU A 11 1.80 -28.78 -6.61
C LEU A 11 0.75 -27.77 -7.10
N VAL A 12 0.64 -26.62 -6.45
CA VAL A 12 -0.29 -25.56 -6.83
C VAL A 12 0.04 -24.99 -8.21
N ASP A 13 1.33 -24.80 -8.51
CA ASP A 13 1.83 -24.26 -9.78
C ASP A 13 1.69 -25.27 -10.94
N SER A 14 1.86 -26.56 -10.65
CA SER A 14 1.64 -27.62 -11.66
C SER A 14 0.16 -27.90 -11.93
N ALA A 15 -0.73 -27.67 -10.96
CA ALA A 15 -2.16 -27.89 -11.10
C ALA A 15 -2.91 -26.69 -11.70
N ARG A 16 -2.42 -25.46 -11.49
CA ARG A 16 -2.91 -24.26 -12.17
C ARG A 16 -2.03 -24.00 -13.37
N GLY A 17 -2.49 -24.35 -14.58
CA GLY A 17 -1.83 -23.86 -15.81
C GLY A 17 -1.65 -22.34 -15.76
N THR A 18 -0.72 -21.80 -16.57
CA THR A 18 -0.40 -20.35 -16.58
C THR A 18 -1.68 -19.53 -16.59
N ARG A 19 -1.90 -18.74 -15.53
CA ARG A 19 -3.11 -17.92 -15.42
C ARG A 19 -3.23 -17.08 -16.69
N PRO A 20 -4.30 -17.22 -17.48
CA PRO A 20 -4.44 -16.42 -18.69
C PRO A 20 -4.50 -14.95 -18.30
N GLN A 21 -3.68 -14.16 -18.99
CA GLN A 21 -3.68 -12.71 -18.85
C GLN A 21 -5.05 -12.17 -19.25
N SER A 22 -5.59 -11.28 -18.43
CA SER A 22 -6.93 -10.69 -18.62
C SER A 22 -6.87 -9.37 -19.39
N LEU A 23 -5.77 -8.63 -19.30
CA LEU A 23 -5.53 -7.38 -20.05
C LEU A 23 -4.53 -7.59 -21.18
N ASP A 24 -4.55 -6.70 -22.17
CA ASP A 24 -3.66 -6.76 -23.34
C ASP A 24 -2.17 -6.50 -22.99
N ASP A 25 -1.92 -5.74 -21.93
CA ASP A 25 -0.58 -5.36 -21.46
C ASP A 25 -0.32 -5.96 -20.07
N ARG A 26 0.81 -6.68 -19.94
CA ARG A 26 1.11 -7.49 -18.76
C ARG A 26 1.54 -6.61 -17.60
N GLU A 27 2.33 -5.59 -17.91
CA GLU A 27 2.81 -4.59 -16.96
C GLU A 27 1.62 -3.81 -16.36
N VAL A 28 0.60 -3.49 -17.17
CA VAL A 28 -0.66 -2.88 -16.68
C VAL A 28 -1.43 -3.82 -15.74
N GLU A 29 -1.54 -5.10 -16.09
CA GLU A 29 -2.21 -6.08 -15.23
C GLU A 29 -1.47 -6.29 -13.90
N GLU A 30 -0.13 -6.32 -13.93
CA GLU A 30 0.71 -6.40 -12.73
C GLU A 30 0.49 -5.19 -11.81
N VAL A 31 0.47 -3.96 -12.35
CA VAL A 31 0.19 -2.75 -11.57
C VAL A 31 -1.22 -2.78 -10.98
N LEU A 32 -2.22 -3.21 -11.74
CA LEU A 32 -3.60 -3.35 -11.25
C LEU A 32 -3.69 -4.38 -10.12
N ASN A 33 -3.03 -5.53 -10.26
CA ASN A 33 -3.00 -6.57 -9.22
C ASN A 33 -2.35 -6.05 -7.93
N ILE A 34 -1.26 -5.28 -8.04
CA ILE A 34 -0.64 -4.62 -6.88
C ILE A 34 -1.60 -3.62 -6.24
N ALA A 35 -2.28 -2.79 -7.04
CA ALA A 35 -3.25 -1.81 -6.54
C ALA A 35 -4.43 -2.48 -5.81
N LEU A 36 -4.93 -3.60 -6.34
CA LEU A 36 -6.00 -4.38 -5.70
C LEU A 36 -5.53 -5.04 -4.39
N ALA A 37 -4.32 -5.57 -4.35
CA ALA A 37 -3.75 -6.11 -3.11
C ALA A 37 -3.63 -5.02 -2.03
N LEU A 38 -3.14 -3.82 -2.42
CA LEU A 38 -3.07 -2.66 -1.52
C LEU A 38 -4.46 -2.20 -1.05
N LEU A 39 -5.47 -2.25 -1.91
CA LEU A 39 -6.85 -1.89 -1.54
C LEU A 39 -7.39 -2.80 -0.42
N VAL A 40 -7.13 -4.11 -0.51
CA VAL A 40 -7.53 -5.07 0.54
C VAL A 40 -6.86 -4.74 1.86
N GLU A 41 -5.54 -4.52 1.85
CA GLU A 41 -4.79 -4.16 3.06
C GLU A 41 -5.23 -2.79 3.64
N LEU A 42 -5.57 -1.83 2.78
CA LEU A 42 -6.12 -0.55 3.19
C LEU A 42 -7.50 -0.71 3.85
N SER A 43 -8.36 -1.58 3.32
CA SER A 43 -9.67 -1.88 3.92
C SER A 43 -9.50 -2.47 5.32
N VAL A 44 -8.62 -3.46 5.49
CA VAL A 44 -8.32 -4.07 6.79
C VAL A 44 -7.74 -3.03 7.76
N SER A 45 -6.87 -2.16 7.27
CA SER A 45 -6.29 -1.08 8.07
C SER A 45 -7.35 -0.09 8.54
N ASN A 46 -8.29 0.30 7.67
CA ASN A 46 -9.41 1.19 8.02
C ASN A 46 -10.34 0.56 9.07
N ASP A 47 -10.65 -0.73 8.95
CA ASP A 47 -11.45 -1.45 9.96
C ASP A 47 -10.75 -1.48 11.33
N ARG A 48 -9.43 -1.69 11.33
CA ARG A 48 -8.63 -1.64 12.56
C ARG A 48 -8.61 -0.24 13.16
N ILE A 49 -8.53 0.80 12.34
CA ILE A 49 -8.59 2.20 12.79
C ILE A 49 -9.96 2.50 13.40
N ASP A 50 -11.08 2.14 12.75
CA ASP A 50 -12.43 2.34 13.31
C ASP A 50 -12.58 1.65 14.66
N ARG A 51 -12.06 0.42 14.80
CA ARG A 51 -12.06 -0.29 16.08
C ARG A 51 -11.26 0.44 17.15
N LEU A 52 -10.07 0.94 16.81
CA LEU A 52 -9.24 1.71 17.74
C LEU A 52 -9.93 3.01 18.16
N GLU A 53 -10.53 3.74 17.22
CA GLU A 53 -11.29 4.96 17.50
C GLU A 53 -12.44 4.71 18.47
N ARG A 54 -13.20 3.61 18.29
CA ARG A 54 -14.29 3.24 19.21
C ARG A 54 -13.77 2.93 20.62
N ILE A 55 -12.66 2.21 20.74
CA ILE A 55 -12.05 1.89 22.03
C ILE A 55 -11.58 3.17 22.73
N VAL A 56 -10.89 4.05 22.01
CA VAL A 56 -10.38 5.32 22.54
C VAL A 56 -11.53 6.24 22.96
N ALA A 57 -12.58 6.36 22.14
CA ALA A 57 -13.76 7.15 22.47
C ALA A 57 -14.45 6.64 23.75
N ALA A 58 -14.63 5.31 23.86
CA ALA A 58 -15.20 4.68 25.05
C ALA A 58 -14.35 4.92 26.31
N GLN A 59 -13.02 4.83 26.20
CA GLN A 59 -12.10 5.10 27.31
C GLN A 59 -12.07 6.58 27.71
N GLY A 60 -12.19 7.48 26.73
CA GLY A 60 -12.24 8.93 26.94
C GLY A 60 -13.61 9.47 27.37
N GLY A 61 -14.64 8.63 27.39
CA GLY A 61 -16.01 9.05 27.72
C GLY A 61 -16.63 10.00 26.69
N ILE A 62 -16.16 9.97 25.44
CA ILE A 62 -16.66 10.79 24.33
C ILE A 62 -17.27 9.91 23.23
N THR A 63 -17.98 10.51 22.28
CA THR A 63 -18.45 9.78 21.10
C THR A 63 -17.33 9.61 20.08
N THR A 64 -17.46 8.62 19.21
CA THR A 64 -16.52 8.41 18.10
C THR A 64 -16.54 9.58 17.12
N GLU A 65 -17.69 10.22 16.92
CA GLU A 65 -17.84 11.43 16.12
C GLU A 65 -17.03 12.59 16.73
N THR A 66 -17.15 12.82 18.04
CA THR A 66 -16.35 13.84 18.73
C THR A 66 -14.85 13.57 18.60
N LEU A 67 -14.43 12.30 18.69
CA LEU A 67 -13.03 11.92 18.49
C LEU A 67 -12.53 12.24 17.07
N ARG A 68 -13.36 11.98 16.04
CA ARG A 68 -13.02 12.23 14.63
C ARG A 68 -12.97 13.71 14.27
N ASP A 69 -13.74 14.54 14.97
CA ASP A 69 -13.78 15.98 14.75
C ASP A 69 -12.62 16.73 15.42
N ILE A 70 -11.77 16.04 16.20
CA ILE A 70 -10.58 16.63 16.80
C ILE A 70 -9.66 17.18 15.71
N ARG A 71 -9.35 18.47 15.82
CA ARG A 71 -8.36 19.12 14.98
C ARG A 71 -7.09 19.33 15.78
N TYR A 72 -5.98 18.95 15.18
CA TYR A 72 -4.65 19.28 15.68
C TYR A 72 -4.32 20.71 15.28
N ASP A 73 -3.79 21.50 16.21
CA ASP A 73 -3.24 22.83 15.97
C ASP A 73 -1.78 22.91 16.43
N GLY A 74 -1.10 23.99 16.06
CA GLY A 74 0.30 24.23 16.42
C GLY A 74 1.24 23.09 16.03
N ALA A 75 2.10 22.68 16.97
CA ALA A 75 3.19 21.74 16.73
C ALA A 75 2.73 20.35 16.25
N GLU A 76 1.56 19.88 16.70
CA GLU A 76 1.02 18.58 16.32
C GLU A 76 0.57 18.56 14.84
N ALA A 77 -0.03 19.66 14.39
CA ALA A 77 -0.39 19.85 12.98
C ALA A 77 0.86 19.89 12.09
N ASP A 78 1.90 20.62 12.50
CA ASP A 78 3.17 20.72 11.77
C ASP A 78 3.86 19.36 11.64
N GLN A 79 3.90 18.57 12.73
CA GLN A 79 4.46 17.23 12.70
C GLN A 79 3.71 16.32 11.72
N ARG A 80 2.38 16.41 11.70
CA ARG A 80 1.54 15.63 10.78
C ARG A 80 1.76 16.05 9.33
N GLN A 81 1.88 17.34 9.06
CA GLN A 81 2.18 17.87 7.73
C GLN A 81 3.55 17.38 7.23
N GLN A 82 4.59 17.46 8.06
CA GLN A 82 5.92 16.96 7.74
C GLN A 82 5.92 15.45 7.45
N ALA A 83 5.17 14.66 8.22
CA ALA A 83 5.02 13.24 7.98
C ALA A 83 4.34 12.93 6.64
N MET A 84 3.31 13.71 6.28
CA MET A 84 2.62 13.60 5.00
C MET A 84 3.55 13.96 3.83
N GLU A 85 4.30 15.04 3.92
CA GLU A 85 5.27 15.45 2.90
C GLU A 85 6.36 14.40 2.70
N ALA A 86 6.89 13.83 3.79
CA ALA A 86 7.87 12.75 3.72
C ALA A 86 7.31 11.49 3.06
N LEU A 87 6.03 11.17 3.28
CA LEU A 87 5.35 10.06 2.61
C LEU A 87 5.22 10.34 1.10
N LEU A 88 4.73 11.52 0.74
CA LEU A 88 4.57 11.91 -0.67
C LEU A 88 5.93 11.88 -1.39
N ALA A 89 6.98 12.41 -0.79
CA ALA A 89 8.33 12.37 -1.36
C ALA A 89 8.83 10.94 -1.60
N ARG A 90 8.52 9.99 -0.72
CA ARG A 90 8.89 8.56 -0.90
C ARG A 90 8.12 7.91 -2.04
N VAL A 91 6.81 8.16 -2.14
CA VAL A 91 5.94 7.59 -3.17
C VAL A 91 6.25 8.18 -4.54
N LEU A 92 6.45 9.50 -4.61
CA LEU A 92 6.68 10.24 -5.85
C LEU A 92 8.16 10.30 -6.25
N ARG A 93 9.05 9.59 -5.54
CA ARG A 93 10.50 9.59 -5.82
C ARG A 93 10.80 9.40 -7.31
N ILE A 94 10.09 8.50 -7.98
CA ILE A 94 10.31 8.20 -9.41
C ILE A 94 10.03 9.39 -10.34
N LEU A 95 9.15 10.31 -9.94
CA LEU A 95 8.86 11.54 -10.68
C LEU A 95 9.82 12.68 -10.33
N ILE A 96 10.35 12.67 -9.11
CA ILE A 96 11.20 13.76 -8.56
C ILE A 96 12.68 13.55 -8.89
N ASP A 97 13.17 12.31 -8.84
CA ASP A 97 14.54 11.91 -9.17
C ASP A 97 14.49 10.80 -10.22
N PRO A 98 14.24 11.16 -11.50
CA PRO A 98 14.28 10.20 -12.59
C PRO A 98 15.73 9.75 -12.77
N ARG A 99 16.13 8.69 -12.06
CA ARG A 99 17.39 8.02 -12.35
C ARG A 99 17.35 7.61 -13.82
N VAL A 100 18.32 8.12 -14.58
CA VAL A 100 18.66 7.72 -15.95
C VAL A 100 18.59 6.19 -16.06
N PRO A 101 18.03 5.63 -17.16
CA PRO A 101 17.87 4.19 -17.33
C PRO A 101 19.17 3.43 -17.00
N THR A 102 19.10 2.53 -16.01
CA THR A 102 20.19 1.59 -15.70
C THR A 102 20.18 0.38 -16.62
N ASP A 103 19.41 0.41 -17.72
CA ASP A 103 19.34 -0.68 -18.70
C ASP A 103 20.50 -0.67 -19.72
N GLY A 104 21.44 0.27 -19.58
CA GLY A 104 22.63 0.36 -20.42
C GLY A 104 22.34 0.71 -21.88
N ARG A 105 21.11 1.08 -22.25
CA ARG A 105 20.80 1.51 -23.61
C ARG A 105 21.19 2.98 -23.81
N PRO A 106 21.92 3.31 -24.88
CA PRO A 106 22.23 4.70 -25.18
C PRO A 106 20.94 5.49 -25.44
N ALA A 107 20.91 6.74 -24.96
CA ALA A 107 19.84 7.68 -25.26
C ALA A 107 19.69 7.79 -26.78
N ARG A 108 18.49 7.52 -27.30
CA ARG A 108 18.18 7.74 -28.71
C ARG A 108 18.27 9.24 -28.99
N GLY A 109 19.21 9.60 -29.86
CA GLY A 109 19.36 10.96 -30.39
C GLY A 109 18.28 11.34 -31.38
#